data_AF-A0A537RM95-F1
#
_entry.id   AF-A0A537RM95-F1
#
_cell.length_a   1.000
_cell.length_b   1.000
_cell.length_c   1.000
_cell.angle_alpha   90.00
_cell.angle_beta   90.00
_cell.angle_gamma   90.00
#
_symmetry.space_group_name_H-M   'P 1'
#
loop_
_entity.id
_entity.type
_entity.pdbx_description
1 polymer ?
#
loop_
_entity_poly.entity_id
_entity_poly.type
_entity_poly.pdbx_seq_one_letter_code
_entity_poly.pdbx_strand_id
1 'polypeptide(L)'
;MIDWFFTTLKTYPEIAIFLALALGYYFGKFTYKGIGLGSVTATLIAAVVIGQIGITVNQPLKAFSFLMFLFAVGYAVGPQFVRGIASSGLPQAIFSVVQCIFSLVACVVVAKLAGYDLGYAAGLYSGSQTISAAMGLSTDAINRLGLPPDQAKALLNNMPIAYAVTYMFGTMGSAIVIAIVGPKLLGIDLVAACKDYEEKHGGGKKQVGGPGTAWTRWALRAYRVQPGGKAAGLRVAEAESIVPDARLFILRIR
;
A
#
# COMPACT_ATOMS: atom_id res chain seq x y z
N MET A 1 1.28 12.90 37.95
CA MET A 1 0.89 11.75 37.08
C MET A 1 1.31 11.96 35.63
N ILE A 2 1.00 13.11 35.01
CA ILE A 2 1.45 13.43 33.64
C ILE A 2 2.98 13.48 33.51
N ASP A 3 3.69 14.08 34.48
CA ASP A 3 5.15 14.15 34.44
C ASP A 3 5.82 12.78 34.50
N TRP A 4 5.27 11.88 35.31
CA TRP A 4 5.72 10.49 35.35
C TRP A 4 5.54 9.83 33.98
N PHE A 5 4.35 9.97 33.38
CA PHE A 5 4.06 9.39 32.07
C PHE A 5 4.98 9.95 30.97
N PHE A 6 5.18 11.26 30.91
CA PHE A 6 6.10 11.88 29.94
C PHE A 6 7.55 11.47 30.18
N THR A 7 7.97 11.33 31.44
CA THR A 7 9.31 10.85 31.79
C THR A 7 9.49 9.41 31.33
N THR A 8 8.52 8.53 31.58
CA THR A 8 8.54 7.13 31.11
C THR A 8 8.66 7.04 29.59
N LEU A 9 7.88 7.84 28.84
CA LEU A 9 7.96 7.86 27.37
C LEU A 9 9.30 8.38 26.84
N LYS A 10 9.95 9.31 27.57
CA LYS A 10 11.30 9.78 27.22
C LYS A 10 12.37 8.75 27.53
N THR A 11 12.24 8.02 28.64
CA THR A 11 13.18 6.96 29.05
C THR A 11 13.08 5.73 28.16
N TYR A 12 11.86 5.39 27.72
CA TYR A 12 11.58 4.20 26.90
C TYR A 12 10.85 4.59 25.59
N PRO A 13 11.57 5.13 24.58
CA PRO A 13 10.98 5.57 23.31
C PRO A 13 10.19 4.48 22.57
N GLU A 14 10.53 3.22 22.76
CA GLU A 14 9.80 2.06 22.23
C GLU A 14 8.32 2.05 22.66
N ILE A 15 8.02 2.44 23.89
CA ILE A 15 6.63 2.53 24.39
C ILE A 15 5.87 3.60 23.58
N ALA A 16 6.52 4.72 23.30
CA ALA A 16 5.93 5.79 22.50
C ALA A 16 5.64 5.34 21.06
N ILE A 17 6.52 4.53 20.46
CA ILE A 17 6.34 3.94 19.13
C ILE A 17 5.13 2.99 19.14
N PHE A 18 5.05 2.07 20.10
CA PHE A 18 3.93 1.15 20.21
C PHE A 18 2.60 1.86 20.51
N LEU A 19 2.63 2.93 21.32
CA LEU A 19 1.47 3.76 21.58
C LEU A 19 0.99 4.48 20.31
N ALA A 20 1.91 5.04 19.52
CA ALA A 20 1.58 5.66 18.23
C ALA A 20 0.94 4.64 17.27
N LEU A 21 1.46 3.41 17.21
CA LEU A 21 0.88 2.31 16.43
C LEU A 21 -0.51 1.92 16.93
N ALA A 22 -0.68 1.74 18.24
CA ALA A 22 -1.95 1.35 18.83
C ALA A 22 -3.05 2.39 18.54
N LEU A 23 -2.76 3.67 18.77
CA LEU A 23 -3.68 4.76 18.48
C LEU A 23 -3.94 4.87 16.97
N GLY A 24 -2.89 4.77 16.14
CA GLY A 24 -3.02 4.84 14.70
C GLY A 24 -3.89 3.74 14.10
N TYR A 25 -3.72 2.49 14.54
CA TYR A 25 -4.56 1.38 14.11
C TYR A 25 -5.98 1.45 14.65
N TYR A 26 -6.17 1.97 15.86
CA TYR A 26 -7.48 2.18 16.43
C TYR A 26 -8.25 3.24 15.64
N PHE A 27 -7.65 4.43 15.47
CA PHE A 27 -8.30 5.55 14.81
C PHE A 27 -8.36 5.42 13.29
N GLY A 28 -7.39 4.75 12.68
CA GLY A 28 -7.33 4.55 11.23
C GLY A 28 -8.46 3.68 10.67
N LYS A 29 -9.16 2.92 11.53
CA LYS A 29 -10.35 2.14 11.16
C LYS A 29 -11.61 3.00 11.01
N PHE A 30 -11.64 4.19 11.59
CA PHE A 30 -12.80 5.07 11.43
C PHE A 30 -12.84 5.59 10.01
N THR A 31 -14.00 5.41 9.38
CA THR A 31 -14.31 5.94 8.07
C THR A 31 -15.47 6.92 8.22
N TYR A 32 -15.41 8.04 7.51
CA TYR A 32 -16.48 9.02 7.47
C TYR A 32 -16.88 9.25 6.01
N LYS A 33 -18.15 8.99 5.69
CA LYS A 33 -18.71 9.13 4.33
C LYS A 33 -17.89 8.38 3.25
N GLY A 34 -17.38 7.19 3.58
CA GLY A 34 -16.58 6.36 2.66
C GLY A 34 -15.11 6.78 2.53
N ILE A 35 -14.69 7.87 3.18
CA ILE A 35 -13.29 8.29 3.24
C ILE A 35 -12.72 7.90 4.61
N GLY A 36 -11.76 6.99 4.61
CA GLY A 36 -10.99 6.61 5.79
C GLY A 36 -9.67 7.36 5.86
N LEU A 37 -9.21 7.67 7.08
CA LEU A 37 -7.87 8.22 7.28
C LEU A 37 -6.79 7.18 6.89
N GLY A 38 -7.09 5.90 7.12
CA GLY A 38 -6.15 4.79 6.97
C GLY A 38 -5.25 4.63 8.20
N SER A 39 -4.84 3.40 8.47
CA SER A 39 -3.98 3.07 9.62
C SER A 39 -2.63 3.79 9.56
N VAL A 40 -2.04 3.95 8.38
CA VAL A 40 -0.74 4.60 8.20
C VAL A 40 -0.80 6.09 8.54
N THR A 41 -1.72 6.83 7.92
CA THR A 41 -1.91 8.27 8.18
C THR A 41 -2.26 8.54 9.65
N ALA A 42 -3.15 7.74 10.24
CA ALA A 42 -3.50 7.86 11.65
C ALA A 42 -2.31 7.59 12.58
N THR A 43 -1.47 6.61 12.24
CA THR A 43 -0.23 6.32 12.98
C THR A 43 0.75 7.49 12.89
N LEU A 44 0.90 8.11 11.72
CA LEU A 44 1.77 9.28 11.55
C LEU A 44 1.29 10.47 12.38
N ILE A 45 -0.02 10.74 12.40
CA ILE A 45 -0.61 11.80 13.24
C ILE A 45 -0.36 11.52 14.72
N ALA A 46 -0.63 10.29 15.17
CA ALA A 46 -0.38 9.90 16.55
C ALA A 46 1.11 10.06 16.92
N ALA A 47 2.02 9.66 16.03
CA ALA A 47 3.46 9.80 16.23
C ALA A 47 3.90 11.28 16.29
N VAL A 48 3.34 12.15 15.44
CA VAL A 48 3.63 13.60 15.47
C VAL A 48 3.16 14.24 16.77
N VAL A 49 1.96 13.88 17.24
CA VAL A 49 1.39 14.39 18.50
C VAL A 49 2.21 13.91 19.71
N ILE A 50 2.50 12.61 19.79
CA ILE A 50 3.33 12.03 20.86
C ILE A 50 4.76 12.60 20.80
N GLY A 51 5.29 12.82 19.60
CA GLY A 51 6.63 13.37 19.37
C GLY A 51 6.83 14.77 19.94
N GLN A 52 5.77 15.56 20.13
CA GLN A 52 5.84 16.90 20.75
C GLN A 52 6.34 16.86 22.21
N ILE A 53 6.31 15.69 22.86
CA ILE A 53 6.82 15.49 24.22
C ILE A 53 8.37 15.61 24.27
N GLY A 54 9.05 15.62 23.12
CA GLY A 54 10.50 15.72 23.01
C GLY A 54 11.19 14.36 23.17
N ILE A 55 10.59 13.32 22.58
CA ILE A 55 11.11 11.95 22.64
C ILE A 55 12.20 11.78 21.59
N THR A 56 13.40 11.40 22.03
CA THR A 56 14.54 11.16 21.15
C THR A 56 14.69 9.68 20.86
N VAL A 57 14.45 9.28 19.61
CA VAL A 57 14.71 7.92 19.15
C VAL A 57 16.15 7.82 18.64
N ASN A 58 16.90 6.82 19.10
CA ASN A 58 18.28 6.62 18.68
C ASN A 58 18.37 6.25 17.18
N GLN A 59 19.52 6.53 16.55
CA GLN A 59 19.71 6.29 15.12
C GLN A 59 19.64 4.79 14.73
N PRO A 60 20.20 3.84 15.52
CA PRO A 60 20.12 2.42 15.18
C PRO A 60 18.68 1.90 15.12
N LEU A 61 17.81 2.29 16.06
CA LEU A 61 16.41 1.87 16.05
C LEU A 61 15.66 2.43 14.83
N LYS A 62 15.87 3.71 14.51
CA LYS A 62 15.30 4.32 13.28
C LYS A 62 15.70 3.53 12.03
N ALA A 63 17.00 3.25 11.89
CA ALA A 63 17.53 2.51 10.74
C ALA A 63 16.97 1.09 10.68
N PHE A 64 16.97 0.37 11.80
CA PHE A 64 16.44 -1.00 11.88
C PHE A 64 14.96 -1.07 11.49
N SER A 65 14.11 -0.21 12.07
CA SER A 65 12.68 -0.17 11.75
C SER A 65 12.44 0.16 10.27
N PHE A 66 13.22 1.10 9.71
CA PHE A 66 13.12 1.47 8.31
C PHE A 66 13.54 0.33 7.36
N LEU A 67 14.65 -0.36 7.66
CA LEU A 67 15.11 -1.51 6.87
C LEU A 67 14.11 -2.67 6.92
N MET A 68 13.57 -2.99 8.10
CA MET A 68 12.53 -4.02 8.25
C MET A 68 11.28 -3.68 7.44
N PHE A 69 10.86 -2.43 7.44
CA PHE A 69 9.75 -1.96 6.61
C PHE A 69 10.05 -2.14 5.12
N LEU A 70 11.22 -1.71 4.64
CA LEU A 70 11.60 -1.82 3.23
C LEU A 70 11.68 -3.30 2.79
N PHE A 71 12.21 -4.18 3.64
CA PHE A 71 12.24 -5.62 3.41
C PHE A 71 10.82 -6.21 3.26
N ALA A 72 9.92 -5.90 4.18
CA ALA A 72 8.54 -6.40 4.15
C ALA A 72 7.79 -5.92 2.90
N VAL A 73 7.95 -4.65 2.51
CA VAL A 73 7.38 -4.11 1.27
C VAL A 73 7.95 -4.87 0.06
N GLY A 74 9.26 -5.00 -0.05
CA GLY A 74 9.90 -5.69 -1.17
C GLY A 74 9.40 -7.13 -1.35
N TYR A 75 9.23 -7.87 -0.25
CA TYR A 75 8.68 -9.22 -0.28
C TYR A 75 7.21 -9.26 -0.71
N ALA A 76 6.39 -8.30 -0.26
CA ALA A 76 4.95 -8.27 -0.51
C ALA A 76 4.57 -7.90 -1.96
N VAL A 77 5.32 -6.98 -2.60
CA VAL A 77 4.99 -6.46 -3.94
C VAL A 77 5.88 -6.99 -5.08
N GLY A 78 6.97 -7.70 -4.77
CA GLY A 78 7.91 -8.21 -5.78
C GLY A 78 7.28 -9.11 -6.86
N PRO A 79 6.51 -10.17 -6.50
CA PRO A 79 5.89 -11.06 -7.49
C PRO A 79 4.90 -10.35 -8.43
N GLN A 80 4.16 -9.35 -7.92
CA GLN A 80 3.17 -8.59 -8.67
C GLN A 80 3.84 -7.67 -9.71
N PHE A 81 4.98 -7.07 -9.36
CA PHE A 81 5.78 -6.28 -10.29
C PHE A 81 6.21 -7.11 -11.51
N VAL A 82 6.76 -8.30 -11.29
CA VAL A 82 7.22 -9.19 -12.38
C VAL A 82 6.07 -9.59 -13.30
N ARG A 83 4.90 -9.93 -12.73
CA ARG A 83 3.71 -10.26 -13.52
C ARG A 83 3.17 -9.08 -14.33
N GLY A 84 3.20 -7.87 -13.77
CA GLY A 84 2.72 -6.65 -14.45
C GLY A 84 3.54 -6.28 -15.69
N ILE A 85 4.86 -6.46 -15.64
CA ILE A 85 5.72 -6.25 -16.81
C ILE A 85 5.40 -7.25 -17.93
N ALA A 86 5.08 -8.50 -17.59
CA ALA A 86 4.87 -9.57 -18.56
C ALA A 86 3.55 -9.47 -19.35
N SER A 87 2.49 -8.84 -18.80
CA SER A 87 1.15 -8.87 -19.41
C SER A 87 0.78 -7.63 -20.23
N SER A 88 1.39 -6.46 -19.99
CA SER A 88 1.25 -5.20 -20.77
C SER A 88 2.23 -4.12 -20.25
N GLY A 89 3.50 -4.48 -20.09
CA GLY A 89 4.47 -3.63 -19.38
C GLY A 89 4.79 -2.30 -20.07
N LEU A 90 4.74 -2.21 -21.40
CA LEU A 90 5.26 -1.04 -22.12
C LEU A 90 4.45 0.25 -21.90
N PRO A 91 3.11 0.28 -22.07
CA PRO A 91 2.32 1.48 -21.74
C PRO A 91 2.44 1.88 -20.26
N GLN A 92 2.47 0.90 -19.35
CA GLN A 92 2.63 1.16 -17.92
C GLN A 92 4.03 1.69 -17.58
N ALA A 93 5.07 1.20 -18.25
CA ALA A 93 6.45 1.68 -18.08
C ALA A 93 6.57 3.13 -18.55
N ILE A 94 6.04 3.47 -19.73
CA ILE A 94 6.04 4.85 -20.23
C ILE A 94 5.30 5.78 -19.27
N PHE A 95 4.10 5.38 -18.83
CA PHE A 95 3.33 6.15 -17.86
C PHE A 95 4.10 6.34 -16.54
N SER A 96 4.76 5.28 -16.06
CA SER A 96 5.60 5.35 -14.85
C SER A 96 6.76 6.33 -15.02
N VAL A 97 7.42 6.37 -16.18
CA VAL A 97 8.49 7.35 -16.44
C VAL A 97 7.95 8.78 -16.42
N VAL A 98 6.82 9.04 -17.08
CA VAL A 98 6.18 10.36 -17.07
C VAL A 98 5.83 10.78 -15.64
N GLN A 99 5.23 9.87 -14.87
CA GLN A 99 4.87 10.13 -13.48
C GLN A 99 6.11 10.42 -12.63
N CYS A 100 7.18 9.63 -12.76
CA CYS A 100 8.44 9.85 -12.03
C CYS A 100 9.03 11.24 -12.31
N ILE A 101 9.06 11.66 -13.59
CA ILE A 101 9.56 12.98 -13.98
C ILE A 101 8.67 14.07 -13.38
N PHE A 102 7.35 13.95 -13.52
CA PHE A 102 6.41 14.94 -12.99
C PHE A 102 6.51 15.08 -11.47
N SER A 103 6.52 13.95 -10.75
CA SER A 103 6.68 13.91 -9.30
C SER A 103 7.98 14.56 -8.85
N LEU A 104 9.09 14.28 -9.54
CA LEU A 104 10.39 14.88 -9.24
C LEU A 104 10.39 16.39 -9.50
N VAL A 105 9.98 16.82 -10.70
CA VAL A 105 9.98 18.23 -11.09
C VAL A 105 9.07 19.05 -10.18
N ALA A 106 7.84 18.57 -9.92
CA ALA A 106 6.90 19.25 -9.04
C ALA A 106 7.48 19.41 -7.62
N CYS A 107 8.06 18.35 -7.04
CA CYS A 107 8.67 18.43 -5.71
C CYS A 107 9.86 19.37 -5.66
N VAL A 108 10.73 19.35 -6.69
CA VAL A 108 11.89 20.26 -6.76
C VAL A 108 11.45 21.71 -6.86
N VAL A 109 10.45 22.02 -7.70
CA VAL A 109 9.91 23.37 -7.85
C VAL A 109 9.33 23.85 -6.52
N VAL A 110 8.46 23.04 -5.89
CA VAL A 110 7.83 23.39 -4.62
C VAL A 110 8.88 23.56 -3.52
N ALA A 111 9.85 22.66 -3.41
CA ALA A 111 10.93 22.77 -2.41
C ALA A 111 11.76 24.05 -2.59
N LYS A 112 12.06 24.44 -3.83
CA LYS A 112 12.77 25.69 -4.12
C LYS A 112 11.93 26.92 -3.77
N LEU A 113 10.66 26.94 -4.14
CA LEU A 113 9.74 28.05 -3.83
C LEU A 113 9.53 28.21 -2.33
N ALA A 114 9.46 27.10 -1.59
CA ALA A 114 9.30 27.09 -0.14
C ALA A 114 10.61 27.32 0.64
N GLY A 115 11.78 27.36 -0.04
CA GLY A 115 13.08 27.53 0.61
C GLY A 115 13.51 26.35 1.48
N TYR A 116 13.12 25.12 1.12
CA TYR A 116 13.41 23.92 1.91
C TYR A 116 14.87 23.47 1.76
N ASP A 117 15.44 23.00 2.87
CA ASP A 117 16.71 22.26 2.85
C ASP A 117 16.56 20.87 2.23
N LEU A 118 17.69 20.19 1.98
CA LEU A 118 17.72 18.86 1.37
C LEU A 118 16.93 17.80 2.16
N GLY A 119 16.92 17.89 3.48
CA GLY A 119 16.15 17.01 4.36
C GLY A 119 14.65 17.22 4.19
N TYR A 120 14.19 18.47 4.29
CA TYR A 120 12.78 18.80 4.05
C TYR A 120 12.33 18.49 2.61
N ALA A 121 13.17 18.76 1.61
CA ALA A 121 12.88 18.44 0.22
C ALA A 121 12.75 16.93 -0.02
N ALA A 122 13.66 16.12 0.55
CA ALA A 122 13.59 14.66 0.49
C ALA A 122 12.36 14.10 1.24
N GLY A 123 12.01 14.70 2.39
CA GLY A 123 10.80 14.37 3.14
C GLY A 123 9.53 14.71 2.35
N LEU A 124 9.49 15.88 1.71
CA LEU A 124 8.38 16.31 0.85
C LEU A 124 8.20 15.36 -0.33
N TYR A 125 9.28 15.01 -1.03
CA TYR A 125 9.23 14.09 -2.16
C TYR A 125 8.71 12.71 -1.73
N SER A 126 9.31 12.12 -0.69
CA SER A 126 8.90 10.79 -0.24
C SER A 126 7.48 10.75 0.33
N GLY A 127 7.08 11.76 1.10
CA GLY A 127 5.75 11.81 1.73
C GLY A 127 4.65 12.14 0.71
N SER A 128 4.81 13.19 -0.09
CA SER A 128 3.79 13.60 -1.08
C SER A 128 3.49 12.50 -2.11
N GLN A 129 4.51 11.73 -2.50
CA GLN A 129 4.36 10.63 -3.44
C GLN A 129 3.98 9.31 -2.74
N THR A 130 3.92 9.29 -1.40
CA THR A 130 3.74 8.07 -0.59
C THR A 130 4.80 6.98 -0.87
N ILE A 131 6.00 7.41 -1.29
CA ILE A 131 7.13 6.53 -1.65
C ILE A 131 8.10 6.50 -0.48
N SER A 132 7.80 5.68 0.52
CA SER A 132 8.63 5.52 1.72
C SER A 132 10.04 5.02 1.41
N ALA A 133 10.24 4.26 0.32
CA ALA A 133 11.56 3.79 -0.11
C ALA A 133 12.52 4.94 -0.45
N ALA A 134 11.99 6.10 -0.89
CA ALA A 134 12.80 7.27 -1.20
C ALA A 134 13.49 7.87 0.03
N MET A 135 12.97 7.66 1.25
CA MET A 135 13.62 8.08 2.49
C MET A 135 14.98 7.40 2.69
N GLY A 136 15.07 6.11 2.34
CA GLY A 136 16.29 5.33 2.48
C GLY A 136 17.39 5.78 1.53
N LEU A 137 17.02 5.92 0.25
CA LEU A 137 17.91 6.44 -0.78
C LEU A 137 18.37 7.87 -0.47
N SER A 138 17.47 8.72 0.03
CA SER A 138 17.80 10.08 0.44
C SER A 138 18.73 10.11 1.65
N THR A 139 18.55 9.19 2.61
CA THR A 139 19.43 9.04 3.77
C THR A 139 20.84 8.64 3.34
N ASP A 140 20.97 7.65 2.46
CA ASP A 140 22.26 7.22 1.91
C ASP A 140 22.91 8.35 1.10
N ALA A 141 22.15 9.07 0.27
CA ALA A 141 22.64 10.21 -0.49
C ALA A 141 23.16 11.33 0.43
N ILE A 142 22.42 11.70 1.48
CA ILE A 142 22.84 12.73 2.44
C ILE A 142 24.13 12.33 3.15
N ASN A 143 24.25 11.07 3.57
CA ASN A 143 25.46 10.57 4.23
C ASN A 143 26.69 10.60 3.31
N ARG A 144 26.50 10.55 1.98
CA ARG A 144 27.58 10.61 0.98
C ARG A 144 28.00 12.03 0.58
N LEU A 145 27.31 13.07 1.07
CA LEU A 145 27.63 14.46 0.75
C LEU A 145 28.95 14.95 1.39
N GLY A 146 29.54 14.19 2.32
CA GLY A 146 30.75 14.60 3.03
C GLY A 146 30.55 15.80 3.96
N LEU A 147 29.31 16.08 4.37
CA LEU A 147 28.97 17.17 5.27
C LEU A 147 29.51 16.90 6.69
N PRO A 148 29.77 17.96 7.49
CA PRO A 148 30.05 17.81 8.91
C PRO A 148 28.94 17.00 9.61
N PRO A 149 29.27 16.16 10.61
CA PRO A 149 28.32 15.27 11.26
C PRO A 149 27.05 15.97 11.77
N ASP A 150 27.19 17.18 12.31
CA ASP A 150 26.07 17.96 12.83
C ASP A 150 25.11 18.44 11.74
N GLN A 151 25.63 18.82 10.57
CA GLN A 151 24.81 19.25 9.43
C GLN A 151 24.09 18.06 8.80
N ALA A 152 24.79 16.94 8.59
CA ALA A 152 24.18 15.70 8.09
C ALA A 152 23.06 15.24 9.03
N LYS A 153 23.31 15.25 10.34
CA LYS A 153 22.32 14.88 11.37
C LYS A 153 21.10 15.80 11.35
N ALA A 154 21.26 17.10 11.15
CA ALA A 154 20.15 18.03 11.02
C ALA A 154 19.26 17.69 9.81
N LEU A 155 19.85 17.47 8.63
CA LEU A 155 19.10 17.08 7.42
C LEU A 155 18.34 15.75 7.61
N LEU A 156 19.00 14.76 8.21
CA LEU A 156 18.40 13.46 8.50
C LEU A 156 17.26 13.54 9.52
N ASN A 157 17.27 14.53 10.42
CA ASN A 157 16.19 14.74 11.38
C ASN A 157 15.01 15.53 10.80
N ASN A 158 15.25 16.41 9.82
CA ASN A 158 14.18 17.18 9.14
C ASN A 158 13.35 16.29 8.21
N MET A 159 13.98 15.30 7.58
CA MET A 159 13.34 14.46 6.56
C MET A 159 12.09 13.71 7.06
N PRO A 160 12.09 13.01 8.21
CA PRO A 160 10.90 12.34 8.73
C PRO A 160 9.76 13.31 9.08
N ILE A 161 10.08 14.57 9.41
CA ILE A 161 9.09 15.59 9.76
C ILE A 161 8.29 15.98 8.50
N ALA A 162 8.98 16.36 7.41
CA ALA A 162 8.29 16.65 6.15
C ALA A 162 7.57 15.42 5.59
N TYR A 163 8.16 14.23 5.71
CA TYR A 163 7.51 12.99 5.30
C TYR A 163 6.17 12.81 6.02
N ALA A 164 6.15 12.91 7.35
CA ALA A 164 4.92 12.66 8.13
C ALA A 164 3.80 13.64 7.76
N VAL A 165 4.12 14.93 7.59
CA VAL A 165 3.13 15.94 7.21
C VAL A 165 2.63 15.72 5.79
N THR A 166 3.53 15.53 4.84
CA THR A 166 3.18 15.47 3.41
C THR A 166 2.56 14.13 3.01
N TYR A 167 2.88 13.04 3.72
CA TYR A 167 2.23 11.73 3.53
C TYR A 167 0.73 11.79 3.79
N MET A 168 0.30 12.54 4.81
CA MET A 168 -1.12 12.74 5.09
C MET A 168 -1.86 13.31 3.89
N PHE A 169 -1.30 14.36 3.28
CA PHE A 169 -1.85 14.97 2.08
C PHE A 169 -1.68 14.09 0.84
N GLY A 170 -0.60 13.32 0.74
CA GLY A 170 -0.40 12.34 -0.33
C GLY A 170 -1.51 11.30 -0.35
N THR A 171 -1.81 10.67 0.78
CA THR A 171 -2.87 9.65 0.88
C THR A 171 -4.27 10.26 0.77
N MET A 172 -4.61 11.24 1.60
CA MET A 172 -5.96 11.84 1.60
C MET A 172 -6.23 12.65 0.34
N GLY A 173 -5.26 13.44 -0.11
CA GLY A 173 -5.36 14.26 -1.31
C GLY A 173 -5.57 13.41 -2.55
N SER A 174 -4.82 12.31 -2.71
CA SER A 174 -5.04 11.39 -3.82
C SER A 174 -6.43 10.77 -3.78
N ALA A 175 -6.92 10.38 -2.61
CA ALA A 175 -8.28 9.84 -2.46
C ALA A 175 -9.35 10.88 -2.87
N ILE A 176 -9.21 12.13 -2.42
CA ILE A 176 -10.15 13.22 -2.78
C ILE A 176 -10.07 13.51 -4.27
N VAL A 177 -8.85 13.60 -4.83
CA VAL A 177 -8.64 13.90 -6.24
C VAL A 177 -9.21 12.77 -7.11
N ILE A 178 -8.95 11.51 -6.80
CA ILE A 178 -9.39 10.39 -7.65
C ILE A 178 -10.89 10.08 -7.46
N ALA A 179 -11.42 10.15 -6.23
CA ALA A 179 -12.80 9.75 -5.97
C ALA A 179 -13.82 10.88 -6.18
N ILE A 180 -13.41 12.15 -6.06
CA ILE A 180 -14.33 13.30 -6.06
C ILE A 180 -14.02 14.27 -7.20
N VAL A 181 -12.78 14.74 -7.29
CA VAL A 181 -12.44 15.85 -8.20
C VAL A 181 -12.26 15.36 -9.64
N GLY A 182 -11.54 14.25 -9.83
CA GLY A 182 -11.21 13.65 -11.10
C GLY A 182 -12.42 13.23 -11.92
N PRO A 183 -13.39 12.48 -11.35
CA PRO A 183 -14.61 12.09 -12.07
C PRO A 183 -15.41 13.32 -12.51
N LYS A 184 -15.48 14.35 -11.66
CA LYS A 184 -16.16 15.62 -11.99
C LYS A 184 -15.45 16.38 -13.10
N LEU A 185 -14.11 16.48 -13.06
CA LEU A 185 -13.31 17.15 -14.10
C LEU A 185 -13.40 16.43 -15.45
N LEU A 186 -13.48 15.10 -15.43
CA LEU A 186 -13.53 14.27 -16.63
C LEU A 186 -14.96 14.00 -17.13
N GLY A 187 -15.98 14.46 -16.40
CA GLY A 187 -17.39 14.18 -16.73
C GLY A 187 -17.78 12.70 -16.63
N ILE A 188 -17.08 11.93 -15.79
CA ILE A 188 -17.26 10.48 -15.64
C ILE A 188 -18.18 10.21 -14.45
N ASP A 189 -19.25 9.43 -14.67
CA ASP A 189 -19.99 8.80 -13.59
C ASP A 189 -19.19 7.61 -13.04
N LEU A 190 -18.56 7.81 -11.89
CA LEU A 190 -17.72 6.80 -11.25
C LEU A 190 -18.52 5.54 -10.88
N VAL A 191 -19.79 5.67 -10.50
CA VAL A 191 -20.64 4.54 -10.12
C VAL A 191 -20.96 3.69 -11.36
N ALA A 192 -21.29 4.35 -12.48
CA ALA A 192 -21.50 3.65 -13.74
C ALA A 192 -20.21 2.97 -14.25
N ALA A 193 -19.06 3.65 -14.17
CA ALA A 193 -17.77 3.09 -14.57
C ALA A 193 -17.37 1.88 -13.72
N CYS A 194 -17.59 1.91 -12.40
CA CYS A 194 -17.35 0.77 -11.53
C CYS A 194 -18.25 -0.43 -11.88
N LYS A 195 -19.54 -0.20 -12.20
CA LYS A 195 -20.45 -1.27 -12.62
C LYS A 195 -20.00 -1.91 -13.94
N ASP A 196 -19.66 -1.10 -14.94
CA ASP A 196 -19.15 -1.58 -16.22
C ASP A 196 -17.83 -2.37 -16.05
N TYR A 197 -16.94 -1.91 -15.16
CA TYR A 197 -15.72 -2.63 -14.82
C TYR A 197 -15.99 -3.98 -14.15
N GLU A 198 -16.93 -4.03 -13.18
CA GLU A 198 -17.36 -5.28 -12.53
C GLU A 198 -18.01 -6.24 -13.52
N GLU A 199 -18.81 -5.76 -14.48
CA GLU A 199 -19.40 -6.62 -15.51
C GLU A 199 -18.34 -7.20 -16.46
N LYS A 200 -17.32 -6.42 -16.83
CA LYS A 200 -16.25 -6.85 -17.74
C LYS A 200 -15.21 -7.74 -17.08
N HIS A 201 -14.91 -7.52 -15.79
CA HIS A 201 -13.77 -8.14 -15.11
C HIS A 201 -14.12 -8.87 -13.80
N GLY A 202 -15.31 -8.70 -13.25
CA GLY A 202 -15.70 -9.18 -11.91
C GLY A 202 -16.03 -10.66 -11.79
N GLY A 203 -15.90 -11.45 -12.87
CA GLY A 203 -16.40 -12.83 -12.92
C GLY A 203 -17.92 -12.81 -13.05
N GLY A 204 -18.43 -13.52 -14.05
CA GLY A 204 -19.78 -13.36 -14.57
C GLY A 204 -20.90 -13.34 -13.53
N LYS A 205 -21.95 -12.56 -13.84
CA LYS A 205 -23.26 -12.46 -13.18
C LYS A 205 -23.40 -13.34 -11.93
N LYS A 206 -23.47 -12.70 -10.75
CA LYS A 206 -23.85 -13.22 -9.42
C LYS A 206 -24.79 -14.44 -9.46
N GLN A 207 -24.26 -15.59 -9.81
CA GLN A 207 -24.88 -16.87 -9.54
C GLN A 207 -24.24 -17.36 -8.26
N VAL A 208 -25.07 -17.56 -7.25
CA VAL A 208 -24.66 -18.15 -5.98
C VAL A 208 -24.02 -19.52 -6.25
N GLY A 209 -22.68 -19.62 -6.13
CA GLY A 209 -21.90 -20.81 -6.47
C GLY A 209 -21.34 -20.87 -7.90
N GLY A 210 -21.31 -19.75 -8.62
CA GLY A 210 -20.69 -19.65 -9.95
C GLY A 210 -19.16 -19.50 -9.95
N PRO A 211 -18.52 -19.49 -11.13
CA PRO A 211 -17.08 -19.34 -11.26
C PRO A 211 -16.62 -18.02 -10.62
N GLY A 212 -15.79 -18.08 -9.57
CA GLY A 212 -15.21 -16.90 -8.92
C GLY A 212 -15.68 -16.62 -7.48
N THR A 213 -16.67 -17.35 -6.95
CA THR A 213 -16.99 -17.26 -5.51
C THR A 213 -16.16 -18.27 -4.71
N ALA A 214 -15.49 -17.84 -3.62
CA ALA A 214 -14.82 -18.75 -2.67
C ALA A 214 -15.80 -19.68 -1.92
N TRP A 215 -17.10 -19.44 -2.06
CA TRP A 215 -18.17 -20.24 -1.49
C TRP A 215 -18.76 -21.18 -2.53
N THR A 216 -18.46 -22.47 -2.42
CA THR A 216 -19.14 -23.53 -3.17
C THR A 216 -20.26 -24.09 -2.31
N ARG A 217 -21.52 -23.99 -2.79
CA ARG A 217 -22.69 -24.58 -2.08
C ARG A 217 -22.52 -26.08 -1.80
N TRP A 218 -21.72 -26.76 -2.61
CA TRP A 218 -21.38 -28.18 -2.46
C TRP A 218 -19.88 -28.34 -2.72
N ALA A 219 -19.10 -28.64 -1.67
CA ALA A 219 -17.66 -28.82 -1.78
C ALA A 219 -17.27 -30.20 -2.37
N LEU A 220 -18.14 -31.20 -2.23
CA LEU A 220 -17.93 -32.56 -2.73
C LEU A 220 -19.28 -33.20 -3.07
N ARG A 221 -19.32 -33.97 -4.16
CA ARG A 221 -20.48 -34.77 -4.52
C ARG A 221 -20.01 -36.14 -5.02
N ALA A 222 -20.74 -37.18 -4.65
CA ALA A 222 -20.52 -38.54 -5.13
C ALA A 222 -21.64 -38.91 -6.10
N TYR A 223 -21.26 -39.41 -7.27
CA TYR A 223 -22.19 -39.85 -8.31
C TYR A 223 -21.85 -41.29 -8.71
N ARG A 224 -22.87 -42.10 -8.93
CA ARG A 224 -22.70 -43.40 -9.59
C ARG A 224 -22.69 -43.16 -11.09
N VAL A 225 -21.60 -43.55 -11.77
CA VAL A 225 -21.54 -43.54 -13.23
C VAL A 225 -22.52 -44.58 -13.75
N GLN A 226 -23.52 -44.14 -14.52
CA GLN A 226 -24.51 -45.04 -15.12
C GLN A 226 -23.89 -45.82 -16.28
N PRO A 227 -24.37 -47.04 -16.57
CA PRO A 227 -23.99 -47.77 -17.78
C PRO A 227 -24.24 -46.91 -19.03
N GLY A 228 -23.22 -46.70 -19.87
CA GLY A 228 -23.29 -45.83 -21.05
C GLY A 228 -23.14 -44.33 -20.79
N GLY A 229 -22.81 -43.92 -19.55
CA GLY A 229 -22.53 -42.52 -19.23
C GLY A 229 -21.28 -41.98 -19.96
N LYS A 230 -21.24 -40.67 -20.23
CA LYS A 230 -20.14 -40.02 -20.97
C LYS A 230 -18.75 -40.21 -20.36
N ALA A 231 -18.68 -40.44 -19.04
CA ALA A 231 -17.43 -40.69 -18.32
C ALA A 231 -17.06 -42.19 -18.23
N ALA A 232 -17.94 -43.10 -18.68
CA ALA A 232 -17.69 -44.53 -18.62
C ALA A 232 -16.61 -44.93 -19.63
N GLY A 233 -15.56 -45.60 -19.16
CA GLY A 233 -14.44 -46.07 -20.00
C GLY A 233 -13.35 -45.03 -20.27
N LEU A 234 -13.51 -43.79 -19.80
CA LEU A 234 -12.49 -42.73 -19.92
C LEU A 234 -11.47 -42.78 -18.77
N ARG A 235 -10.26 -42.29 -19.03
CA ARG A 235 -9.29 -42.00 -17.97
C ARG A 235 -9.75 -40.78 -17.17
N VAL A 236 -9.30 -40.69 -15.92
CA VAL A 236 -9.65 -39.57 -15.01
C VAL A 236 -9.41 -38.20 -15.66
N ALA A 237 -8.23 -37.99 -16.26
CA ALA A 237 -7.89 -36.72 -16.91
C ALA A 237 -8.79 -36.38 -18.12
N GLU A 238 -9.24 -37.40 -18.85
CA GLU A 238 -10.17 -37.23 -19.98
C GLU A 238 -11.58 -36.92 -19.48
N ALA A 239 -12.00 -37.56 -18.39
CA ALA A 239 -13.29 -37.28 -17.74
C ALA A 239 -13.35 -35.88 -17.11
N GLU A 240 -12.25 -35.40 -16.54
CA GLU A 240 -12.12 -34.06 -15.95
C GLU A 240 -12.18 -32.93 -16.98
N SER A 241 -11.88 -33.22 -18.25
CA SER A 241 -11.87 -32.24 -19.34
C SER A 241 -13.14 -32.23 -20.20
N ILE A 242 -14.16 -33.04 -19.87
CA ILE A 242 -15.42 -33.13 -20.63
C ILE A 242 -16.21 -31.81 -20.63
N VAL A 243 -16.08 -30.97 -19.59
CA VAL A 243 -16.87 -29.74 -19.44
C VAL A 243 -15.99 -28.52 -19.74
N PRO A 244 -16.20 -27.81 -20.86
CA PRO A 244 -15.33 -26.71 -21.28
C PRO A 244 -15.31 -25.53 -20.29
N ASP A 245 -16.46 -25.24 -19.67
CA ASP A 245 -16.67 -24.06 -18.84
C ASP A 245 -16.66 -24.35 -17.32
N ALA A 246 -16.25 -25.56 -16.92
CA ALA A 246 -16.18 -25.94 -15.51
C ALA A 246 -14.97 -26.83 -15.21
N ARG A 247 -14.25 -26.54 -14.13
CA ARG A 247 -13.17 -27.41 -13.63
C ARG A 247 -13.77 -28.55 -12.81
N LEU A 248 -13.79 -29.76 -13.38
CA LEU A 248 -14.14 -30.98 -12.67
C LEU A 248 -12.87 -31.59 -12.05
N PHE A 249 -12.94 -32.03 -10.79
CA PHE A 249 -11.87 -32.77 -10.12
C PHE A 249 -12.43 -34.07 -9.53
N ILE A 250 -11.91 -35.22 -9.97
CA ILE A 250 -12.30 -36.55 -9.50
C ILE A 250 -11.30 -36.97 -8.42
N LEU A 251 -11.69 -36.75 -7.16
CA LEU A 251 -10.81 -37.01 -6.01
C LEU A 251 -10.64 -38.50 -5.68
N ARG A 252 -11.65 -39.34 -5.97
CA ARG A 252 -11.63 -40.78 -5.68
C ARG A 252 -12.64 -41.55 -6.54
N ILE A 253 -12.23 -42.71 -7.06
CA ILE A 253 -13.09 -43.71 -7.70
C ILE A 253 -13.32 -44.86 -6.69
N ARG A 254 -14.54 -45.39 -6.61
CA ARG A 254 -14.92 -46.53 -5.76
C ARG A 254 -15.72 -47.54 -6.57
#